data_AF-A0A661YAY8-F1
#
_entry.id   AF-A0A661YAY8-F1
#
_cell.length_a   1.000
_cell.length_b   1.000
_cell.length_c   1.000
_cell.angle_alpha   90.00
_cell.angle_beta   90.00
_cell.angle_gamma   90.00
#
_symmetry.space_group_name_H-M   'P 1'
#
loop_
_entity.id
_entity.type
_entity.pdbx_description
1 polymer ?
#
loop_
_entity_poly.entity_id
_entity_poly.type
_entity_poly.pdbx_seq_one_letter_code
_entity_poly.pdbx_strand_id
1 'polypeptide(L)'
;MNKGETIWYTGPQEVITIGKLFLEGKFDSERVVALAGSEILHPKYYKTHIGARIVNMISGNETGGHNRYISGNVLTGEKIEKDGFVSFYDSMVTVIPEGDHYEFFGWLKPGLNKFSFSNTFLSRLFPNKKFRIDTNLHGGVRGYVMTGKMEKVFPFDIYPLQLIKAIMVEDIDLMENLGIYEIDAEDFALCEVIDTSKTDIQEIVRNGLELIRKEMS
;
A
#
# COMPACT_ATOMS: atom_id res chain seq x y z
N MET A 1 1.24 18.77 -12.22
CA MET A 1 2.01 19.72 -11.38
C MET A 1 3.15 20.27 -12.22
N ASN A 2 3.30 21.60 -12.32
CA ASN A 2 4.34 22.16 -13.17
C ASN A 2 5.71 22.17 -12.47
N LYS A 3 6.78 22.13 -13.26
CA LYS A 3 8.16 22.29 -12.77
C LYS A 3 8.28 23.62 -12.01
N GLY A 4 8.65 23.54 -10.73
CA GLY A 4 8.78 24.69 -9.83
C GLY A 4 7.57 24.97 -8.92
N GLU A 5 6.46 24.24 -9.07
CA GLU A 5 5.33 24.30 -8.13
C GLU A 5 5.58 23.36 -6.95
N THR A 6 5.32 23.83 -5.72
CA THR A 6 5.39 23.00 -4.52
C THR A 6 4.04 22.97 -3.83
N ILE A 7 3.47 21.78 -3.68
CA ILE A 7 2.20 21.56 -2.99
C ILE A 7 2.50 20.93 -1.63
N TRP A 8 1.91 21.50 -0.58
CA TRP A 8 1.98 20.95 0.77
C TRP A 8 0.65 20.28 1.09
N TYR A 9 0.71 19.09 1.67
CA TYR A 9 -0.46 18.38 2.15
C TYR A 9 -0.28 17.97 3.61
N THR A 10 -1.39 17.76 4.30
CA THR A 10 -1.40 17.26 5.66
C THR A 10 -2.70 16.51 5.94
N GLY A 11 -2.65 15.52 6.82
CA GLY A 11 -3.83 14.76 7.19
C GLY A 11 -4.78 15.53 8.12
N PRO A 12 -6.05 15.10 8.24
CA PRO A 12 -7.02 15.77 9.10
C PRO A 12 -6.64 15.78 10.59
N GLN A 13 -5.97 14.73 11.09
CA GLN A 13 -5.58 14.66 12.49
C GLN A 13 -4.43 15.62 12.80
N GLU A 14 -3.50 15.81 11.86
CA GLU A 14 -2.42 16.80 11.95
C GLU A 14 -2.97 18.22 11.98
N VAL A 15 -3.99 18.52 11.17
CA VAL A 15 -4.69 19.82 11.21
C VAL A 15 -5.28 20.08 12.59
N ILE A 16 -5.88 19.07 13.24
CA ILE A 16 -6.39 19.17 14.62
C ILE A 16 -5.25 19.46 15.60
N THR A 17 -4.13 18.72 15.49
CA THR A 17 -2.95 18.93 16.35
C THR A 17 -2.38 20.34 16.21
N ILE A 18 -2.25 20.85 14.98
CA ILE A 18 -1.80 22.21 14.69
C ILE A 18 -2.76 23.23 15.32
N GLY A 19 -4.07 23.05 15.14
CA GLY A 19 -5.09 23.92 15.73
C GLY A 19 -5.00 23.98 17.26
N LYS A 20 -4.90 22.83 17.92
CA LYS A 20 -4.73 22.74 19.38
C LYS A 20 -3.44 23.42 19.85
N LEU A 21 -2.34 23.21 19.14
CA LEU A 21 -1.06 23.84 19.47
C LEU A 21 -1.17 25.37 19.52
N PHE A 22 -1.80 25.98 18.53
CA PHE A 22 -1.94 27.45 18.47
C PHE A 22 -2.99 28.00 19.46
N LEU A 23 -4.04 27.23 19.77
CA LEU A 23 -5.07 27.66 20.71
C LEU A 23 -4.65 27.51 22.18
N GLU A 24 -3.94 26.43 22.52
CA GLU A 24 -3.62 26.06 23.90
C GLU A 24 -2.14 26.30 24.26
N GLY A 25 -1.28 26.52 23.26
CA GLY A 25 0.16 26.66 23.44
C GLY A 25 0.86 25.36 23.84
N LYS A 26 0.21 24.20 23.66
CA LYS A 26 0.71 22.89 24.06
C LYS A 26 0.56 21.89 22.92
N PHE A 27 1.59 21.08 22.73
CA PHE A 27 1.55 20.00 21.74
C PHE A 27 0.67 18.84 22.24
N ASP A 28 -0.33 18.47 21.44
CA ASP A 28 -1.17 17.30 21.69
C ASP A 28 -0.79 16.16 20.73
N SER A 29 -0.26 15.08 21.31
CA SER A 29 0.15 13.88 20.58
C SER A 29 -0.97 12.85 20.43
N GLU A 30 -2.19 13.16 20.89
CA GLU A 30 -3.34 12.26 20.76
C GLU A 30 -3.65 11.95 19.27
N ARG A 31 -3.84 10.67 18.98
CA ARG A 31 -4.19 10.13 17.66
C ARG A 31 -5.31 9.12 17.79
N VAL A 32 -6.17 9.09 16.78
CA VAL A 32 -7.15 8.04 16.57
C VAL A 32 -6.59 7.09 15.52
N VAL A 33 -6.42 5.82 15.89
CA VAL A 33 -5.91 4.76 15.03
C VAL A 33 -7.00 3.70 14.82
N ALA A 34 -7.28 3.36 13.57
CA ALA A 34 -8.19 2.27 13.23
C ALA A 34 -7.48 0.92 13.35
N LEU A 35 -8.02 -0.03 14.11
CA LEU A 35 -7.57 -1.42 14.07
C LEU A 35 -8.52 -2.24 13.20
N ALA A 36 -7.97 -2.83 12.14
CA ALA A 36 -8.73 -3.55 11.12
C ALA A 36 -7.99 -4.79 10.60
N GLY A 37 -8.60 -5.49 9.65
CA GLY A 37 -8.06 -6.70 9.02
C GLY A 37 -8.85 -7.96 9.37
N SER A 38 -8.64 -9.04 8.59
CA SER A 38 -9.41 -10.29 8.76
C SER A 38 -9.06 -11.06 10.02
N GLU A 39 -7.88 -10.77 10.60
CA GLU A 39 -7.38 -11.41 11.81
C GLU A 39 -7.72 -10.63 13.08
N ILE A 40 -8.60 -9.63 12.98
CA ILE A 40 -9.10 -8.87 14.14
C ILE A 40 -10.55 -9.29 14.43
N LEU A 41 -10.80 -9.75 15.65
CA LEU A 41 -12.10 -10.24 16.11
C LEU A 41 -13.11 -9.08 16.24
N HIS A 42 -12.69 -7.97 16.81
CA HIS A 42 -13.51 -6.77 17.01
C HIS A 42 -12.79 -5.51 16.49
N PRO A 43 -12.91 -5.22 15.17
CA PRO A 43 -12.35 -4.00 14.58
C PRO A 43 -12.96 -2.75 15.23
N LYS A 44 -12.13 -1.78 15.60
CA LYS A 44 -12.56 -0.53 16.24
C LYS A 44 -11.48 0.54 16.17
N TYR A 45 -11.86 1.76 16.51
CA TYR A 45 -10.93 2.87 16.66
C TYR A 45 -10.35 2.92 18.07
N TYR A 46 -9.07 3.23 18.18
CA TYR A 46 -8.36 3.44 19.43
C TYR A 46 -7.88 4.87 19.50
N LYS A 47 -8.15 5.54 20.62
CA LYS A 47 -7.52 6.81 20.97
C LYS A 47 -6.21 6.48 21.69
N THR A 48 -5.11 6.98 21.15
CA THR A 48 -3.74 6.66 21.55
C THR A 48 -2.83 7.86 21.33
N HIS A 49 -1.51 7.69 21.38
CA HIS A 49 -0.53 8.71 21.03
C HIS A 49 0.25 8.35 19.76
N ILE A 50 0.87 9.35 19.12
CA ILE A 50 1.81 9.15 18.01
C ILE A 50 2.89 8.12 18.42
N GLY A 51 3.17 7.15 17.55
CA GLY A 51 4.16 6.11 17.81
C GLY A 51 3.72 5.09 18.85
N ALA A 52 2.41 4.88 19.04
CA ALA A 52 1.92 3.88 19.99
C ALA A 52 2.29 2.45 19.58
N ARG A 53 2.58 1.61 20.58
CA ARG A 53 2.77 0.17 20.39
C ARG A 53 1.46 -0.51 20.02
N ILE A 54 1.48 -1.33 18.98
CA ILE A 54 0.27 -2.01 18.50
C ILE A 54 -0.18 -3.12 19.46
N VAL A 55 0.73 -3.68 20.27
CA VAL A 55 0.44 -4.79 21.20
C VAL A 55 -0.76 -4.50 22.11
N ASN A 56 -0.90 -3.24 22.55
CA ASN A 56 -1.99 -2.80 23.41
C ASN A 56 -3.35 -2.77 22.68
N MET A 57 -3.34 -2.64 21.35
CA MET A 57 -4.54 -2.64 20.53
C MET A 57 -4.98 -4.05 20.14
N ILE A 58 -4.02 -4.96 19.93
CA ILE A 58 -4.28 -6.32 19.42
C ILE A 58 -4.44 -7.39 20.50
N SER A 59 -3.91 -7.17 21.72
CA SER A 59 -3.94 -8.17 22.79
C SER A 59 -5.36 -8.62 23.11
N GLY A 60 -5.62 -9.92 22.96
CA GLY A 60 -6.95 -10.52 23.17
C GLY A 60 -8.00 -10.18 22.10
N ASN A 61 -7.63 -9.47 21.03
CA ASN A 61 -8.53 -9.07 19.94
C ASN A 61 -8.09 -9.58 18.56
N GLU A 62 -7.02 -10.36 18.49
CA GLU A 62 -6.57 -11.03 17.28
C GLU A 62 -7.02 -12.48 17.23
N THR A 63 -7.19 -13.01 16.02
CA THR A 63 -7.29 -14.45 15.79
C THR A 63 -5.95 -15.12 16.12
N GLY A 64 -5.99 -16.37 16.59
CA GLY A 64 -4.78 -17.17 16.71
C GLY A 64 -4.20 -17.53 15.34
N GLY A 65 -2.89 -17.74 15.25
CA GLY A 65 -2.21 -18.15 14.02
C GLY A 65 -0.97 -17.34 13.72
N HIS A 66 -0.45 -17.49 12.50
CA HIS A 66 0.66 -16.71 11.98
C HIS A 66 0.10 -15.53 11.19
N ASN A 67 0.22 -14.33 11.76
CA ASN A 67 -0.39 -13.11 11.24
C ASN A 67 0.68 -12.12 10.82
N ARG A 68 0.38 -11.38 9.75
CA ARG A 68 1.10 -10.20 9.28
C ARG A 68 0.52 -8.96 9.94
N TYR A 69 1.36 -8.18 10.60
CA TYR A 69 1.00 -6.87 11.16
C TYR A 69 1.51 -5.76 10.25
N ILE A 70 0.66 -4.78 9.99
CA ILE A 70 0.93 -3.71 9.04
C ILE A 70 0.61 -2.38 9.72
N SER A 71 1.58 -1.45 9.75
CA SER A 71 1.30 -0.04 9.99
C SER A 71 0.72 0.53 8.70
N GLY A 72 -0.51 1.05 8.77
CA GLY A 72 -1.28 1.48 7.60
C GLY A 72 -2.21 0.39 7.08
N ASN A 73 -2.43 0.42 5.77
CA ASN A 73 -3.34 -0.48 5.06
C ASN A 73 -2.57 -1.53 4.22
N VAL A 74 -3.27 -2.49 3.63
CA VAL A 74 -2.63 -3.59 2.86
C VAL A 74 -1.99 -3.18 1.53
N LEU A 75 -2.28 -1.97 1.02
CA LEU A 75 -1.80 -1.49 -0.27
C LEU A 75 -0.47 -0.74 -0.16
N THR A 76 -0.34 0.10 0.86
CA THR A 76 0.78 1.05 1.01
C THR A 76 1.47 0.96 2.37
N GLY A 77 0.95 0.14 3.29
CA GLY A 77 1.44 0.03 4.65
C GLY A 77 2.72 -0.78 4.77
N GLU A 78 3.43 -0.58 5.88
CA GLU A 78 4.71 -1.21 6.16
C GLU A 78 4.54 -2.43 7.09
N LYS A 79 5.33 -3.48 6.84
CA LYS A 79 5.43 -4.61 7.78
C LYS A 79 5.97 -4.10 9.11
N ILE A 80 5.27 -4.43 10.19
CA ILE A 80 5.77 -4.25 11.54
C ILE A 80 5.73 -5.56 12.31
N GLU A 81 6.54 -5.66 13.34
CA GLU A 81 6.46 -6.77 14.29
C GLU A 81 5.23 -6.62 15.19
N LYS A 82 4.80 -7.74 15.79
CA LYS A 82 3.64 -7.78 16.70
C LYS A 82 3.73 -6.76 17.85
N ASP A 83 4.95 -6.49 18.30
CA ASP A 83 5.23 -5.57 19.41
C ASP A 83 5.77 -4.21 18.93
N GLY A 84 5.71 -3.98 17.62
CA GLY A 84 6.09 -2.76 16.92
C GLY A 84 5.11 -1.61 17.14
N PHE A 85 5.27 -0.57 16.32
CA PHE A 85 4.69 0.74 16.54
C PHE A 85 3.93 1.22 15.30
N VAL A 86 2.94 2.09 15.51
CA VAL A 86 2.28 2.81 14.41
C VAL A 86 3.24 3.88 13.88
N SER A 87 3.52 3.84 12.58
CA SER A 87 4.38 4.81 11.90
C SER A 87 3.80 6.23 11.91
N PHE A 88 4.66 7.22 11.68
CA PHE A 88 4.32 8.63 11.89
C PHE A 88 3.12 9.13 11.06
N TYR A 89 3.02 8.72 9.79
CA TYR A 89 1.95 9.13 8.88
C TYR A 89 0.72 8.21 8.92
N ASP A 90 0.80 7.08 9.61
CA ASP A 90 -0.26 6.09 9.63
C ASP A 90 -1.30 6.35 10.70
N SER A 91 -2.56 6.13 10.34
CA SER A 91 -3.71 6.19 11.26
C SER A 91 -4.52 4.89 11.25
N MET A 92 -3.90 3.81 10.79
CA MET A 92 -4.50 2.48 10.73
C MET A 92 -3.45 1.44 11.09
N VAL A 93 -3.90 0.34 11.70
CA VAL A 93 -3.15 -0.90 11.85
C VAL A 93 -4.00 -2.00 11.25
N THR A 94 -3.42 -2.74 10.31
CA THR A 94 -4.11 -3.83 9.62
C THR A 94 -3.44 -5.17 9.95
N VAL A 95 -4.25 -6.18 10.29
CA VAL A 95 -3.76 -7.53 10.56
C VAL A 95 -4.41 -8.54 9.61
N ILE A 96 -3.59 -9.23 8.83
CA ILE A 96 -3.99 -10.25 7.84
C ILE A 96 -3.23 -11.56 8.10
N PRO A 97 -3.64 -12.71 7.53
CA PRO A 97 -2.85 -13.92 7.59
C PRO A 97 -1.51 -13.73 6.90
N GLU A 98 -0.45 -14.28 7.49
CA GLU A 98 0.79 -14.47 6.73
C GLU A 98 0.59 -15.62 5.72
N GLY A 99 1.13 -15.47 4.52
CA GLY A 99 1.01 -16.39 3.40
C GLY A 99 2.29 -17.18 3.16
N ASP A 100 2.98 -17.65 4.20
CA ASP A 100 4.27 -18.34 4.13
C ASP A 100 4.18 -19.82 3.71
N HIS A 101 3.07 -20.24 3.11
CA HIS A 101 2.87 -21.60 2.61
C HIS A 101 3.27 -21.78 1.14
N TYR A 102 3.85 -22.94 0.83
CA TYR A 102 4.17 -23.32 -0.55
C TYR A 102 2.93 -23.86 -1.27
N GLU A 103 2.56 -23.27 -2.40
CA GLU A 103 1.49 -23.80 -3.27
C GLU A 103 2.05 -24.56 -4.48
N PHE A 104 1.99 -25.90 -4.42
CA PHE A 104 2.32 -26.75 -5.57
C PHE A 104 1.37 -26.46 -6.76
N PHE A 105 1.93 -25.93 -7.86
CA PHE A 105 1.22 -25.46 -9.05
C PHE A 105 0.16 -24.37 -8.79
N GLY A 106 0.45 -23.43 -7.89
CA GLY A 106 -0.48 -22.35 -7.49
C GLY A 106 -1.07 -21.52 -8.65
N TRP A 107 -0.32 -21.29 -9.73
CA TRP A 107 -0.78 -20.54 -10.90
C TRP A 107 -1.68 -21.34 -11.86
N LEU A 108 -1.63 -22.68 -11.82
CA LEU A 108 -2.38 -23.58 -12.70
C LEU A 108 -3.73 -24.01 -12.12
N LYS A 109 -3.88 -23.97 -10.79
CA LYS A 109 -5.13 -24.39 -10.13
C LYS A 109 -6.21 -23.31 -10.30
N PRO A 110 -7.35 -23.60 -10.96
CA PRO A 110 -8.50 -22.69 -10.98
C PRO A 110 -9.12 -22.64 -9.58
N GLY A 111 -8.57 -21.78 -8.72
CA GLY A 111 -9.02 -21.64 -7.35
C GLY A 111 -10.34 -20.87 -7.28
N LEU A 112 -11.38 -21.48 -6.72
CA LEU A 112 -12.67 -20.82 -6.45
C LEU A 112 -12.56 -19.70 -5.40
N ASN A 113 -11.50 -19.72 -4.59
CA ASN A 113 -11.24 -18.76 -3.51
C ASN A 113 -10.08 -17.80 -3.81
N LYS A 114 -9.56 -17.77 -5.05
CA LYS A 114 -8.47 -16.86 -5.42
C LYS A 114 -9.01 -15.53 -5.92
N PHE A 115 -8.48 -14.44 -5.35
CA PHE A 115 -8.67 -13.11 -5.89
C PHE A 115 -7.98 -13.02 -7.26
N SER A 116 -8.69 -12.52 -8.26
CA SER A 116 -8.14 -12.30 -9.60
C SER A 116 -8.82 -11.11 -10.25
N PHE A 117 -8.00 -10.19 -10.74
CA PHE A 117 -8.48 -9.08 -11.57
C PHE A 117 -8.80 -9.52 -13.01
N SER A 118 -8.16 -10.57 -13.52
CA SER A 118 -8.48 -11.13 -14.83
C SER A 118 -9.66 -12.09 -14.80
N ASN A 119 -10.42 -12.14 -15.90
CA ASN A 119 -11.55 -13.06 -16.11
C ASN A 119 -11.16 -14.55 -16.25
N THR A 120 -9.94 -14.92 -15.86
CA THR A 120 -9.37 -16.25 -16.06
C THR A 120 -9.69 -17.23 -14.94
N PHE A 121 -10.29 -16.78 -13.83
CA PHE A 121 -10.64 -17.63 -12.68
C PHE A 121 -12.15 -17.79 -12.52
N LEU A 122 -12.55 -18.97 -12.02
CA LEU A 122 -13.95 -19.33 -11.74
C LEU A 122 -14.61 -18.45 -10.67
N SER A 123 -13.83 -17.70 -9.88
CA SER A 123 -14.34 -16.76 -8.87
C SER A 123 -15.25 -15.66 -9.45
N ARG A 124 -15.14 -15.37 -10.75
CA ARG A 124 -16.05 -14.46 -11.48
C ARG A 124 -17.53 -14.89 -11.42
N LEU A 125 -17.82 -16.19 -11.29
CA LEU A 125 -19.20 -16.67 -11.19
C LEU A 125 -19.90 -16.22 -9.88
N PHE A 126 -19.13 -15.66 -8.92
CA PHE A 126 -19.62 -15.18 -7.63
C PHE A 126 -19.10 -13.75 -7.34
N PRO A 127 -19.65 -12.70 -7.99
CA PRO A 127 -19.12 -11.34 -7.93
C PRO A 127 -19.13 -10.70 -6.52
N ASN A 128 -20.00 -11.15 -5.61
CA ASN A 128 -20.10 -10.61 -4.25
C ASN A 128 -19.29 -11.41 -3.21
N LYS A 129 -18.38 -12.26 -3.66
CA LYS A 129 -17.59 -13.10 -2.75
C LYS A 129 -16.57 -12.25 -2.00
N LYS A 130 -16.57 -12.36 -0.66
CA LYS A 130 -15.53 -11.78 0.19
C LYS A 130 -14.33 -12.71 0.20
N PHE A 131 -13.13 -12.13 0.05
CA PHE A 131 -11.87 -12.85 0.09
C PHE A 131 -11.13 -12.52 1.39
N ARG A 132 -10.58 -13.56 2.01
CA ARG A 132 -9.57 -13.43 3.07
C ARG A 132 -8.22 -13.51 2.36
N ILE A 133 -7.59 -12.36 2.16
CA ILE A 133 -6.33 -12.21 1.42
C ILE A 133 -5.17 -12.37 2.40
N ASP A 134 -4.14 -13.11 1.98
CA ASP A 134 -2.88 -13.30 2.69
C ASP A 134 -1.72 -12.65 1.90
N THR A 135 -0.49 -12.79 2.40
CA THR A 135 0.72 -12.22 1.76
C THR A 135 1.33 -13.10 0.67
N ASN A 136 0.67 -14.19 0.25
CA ASN A 136 1.26 -15.16 -0.67
C ASN A 136 1.30 -14.63 -2.12
N LEU A 137 2.44 -14.80 -2.79
CA LEU A 137 2.60 -14.41 -4.21
C LEU A 137 1.98 -15.40 -5.20
N HIS A 138 1.48 -16.55 -4.71
CA HIS A 138 0.90 -17.66 -5.48
C HIS A 138 1.78 -18.09 -6.67
N GLY A 139 3.10 -18.07 -6.47
CA GLY A 139 4.11 -18.24 -7.50
C GLY A 139 5.35 -17.42 -7.15
N GLY A 140 6.12 -17.03 -8.17
CA GLY A 140 7.30 -16.17 -8.02
C GLY A 140 7.25 -14.97 -8.95
N VAL A 141 8.20 -14.06 -8.75
CA VAL A 141 8.45 -12.89 -9.59
C VAL A 141 8.72 -13.33 -11.03
N ARG A 142 8.18 -12.59 -12.00
CA ARG A 142 8.35 -12.84 -13.44
C ARG A 142 8.88 -11.58 -14.12
N GLY A 143 9.44 -11.72 -15.32
CA GLY A 143 9.81 -10.56 -16.13
C GLY A 143 8.62 -9.63 -16.35
N TYR A 144 8.87 -8.32 -16.34
CA TYR A 144 7.83 -7.30 -16.45
C TYR A 144 7.09 -7.40 -17.81
N VAL A 145 5.77 -7.60 -17.79
CA VAL A 145 4.95 -7.82 -18.99
C VAL A 145 3.95 -6.69 -19.23
N MET A 146 3.80 -6.27 -20.50
CA MET A 146 2.82 -5.27 -20.87
C MET A 146 1.43 -5.91 -21.02
N THR A 147 0.55 -5.67 -20.06
CA THR A 147 -0.83 -6.19 -20.12
C THR A 147 -1.87 -5.15 -20.57
N GLY A 148 -1.52 -3.85 -20.55
CA GLY A 148 -2.43 -2.74 -20.86
C GLY A 148 -3.62 -2.64 -19.89
N LYS A 149 -3.44 -3.13 -18.65
CA LYS A 149 -4.48 -3.14 -17.62
C LYS A 149 -4.26 -2.09 -16.54
N MET A 150 -3.04 -1.59 -16.37
CA MET A 150 -2.69 -0.62 -15.33
C MET A 150 -3.44 0.69 -15.52
N GLU A 151 -3.63 1.09 -16.78
CA GLU A 151 -4.39 2.26 -17.22
C GLU A 151 -5.85 2.23 -16.77
N LYS A 152 -6.40 1.06 -16.40
CA LYS A 152 -7.79 0.95 -15.93
C LYS A 152 -7.96 1.29 -14.45
N VAL A 153 -6.87 1.28 -13.69
CA VAL A 153 -6.88 1.48 -12.23
C VAL A 153 -6.02 2.67 -11.81
N PHE A 154 -5.21 3.22 -12.71
CA PHE A 154 -4.39 4.38 -12.44
C PHE A 154 -5.26 5.65 -12.36
N PRO A 155 -5.07 6.50 -11.34
CA PRO A 155 -5.98 7.61 -11.06
C PRO A 155 -5.75 8.85 -11.93
N PHE A 156 -4.61 8.95 -12.63
CA PHE A 156 -4.20 10.13 -13.39
C PHE A 156 -4.14 9.88 -14.90
N ASP A 157 -4.13 10.96 -15.67
CA ASP A 157 -3.97 10.94 -17.13
C ASP A 157 -2.49 10.84 -17.52
N ILE A 158 -1.85 9.78 -17.04
CA ILE A 158 -0.46 9.41 -17.30
C ILE A 158 -0.46 7.99 -17.85
N TYR A 159 0.56 7.64 -18.62
CA TYR A 159 0.81 6.27 -19.07
C TYR A 159 1.66 5.53 -18.01
N PRO A 160 1.06 4.88 -16.98
CA PRO A 160 1.80 4.32 -15.84
C PRO A 160 2.82 3.28 -16.29
N LEU A 161 2.45 2.47 -17.28
CA LEU A 161 3.24 1.37 -17.78
C LEU A 161 4.49 1.84 -18.56
N GLN A 162 4.38 2.95 -19.27
CA GLN A 162 5.47 3.63 -19.97
C GLN A 162 6.36 4.36 -18.96
N LEU A 163 5.77 4.99 -17.95
CA LEU A 163 6.51 5.68 -16.90
C LEU A 163 7.35 4.70 -16.08
N ILE A 164 6.78 3.57 -15.65
CA ILE A 164 7.52 2.51 -14.96
C ILE A 164 8.72 2.03 -15.80
N LYS A 165 8.52 1.84 -17.11
CA LYS A 165 9.61 1.47 -18.02
C LYS A 165 10.70 2.52 -18.10
N ALA A 166 10.32 3.79 -18.24
CA ALA A 166 11.26 4.91 -18.27
C ALA A 166 12.12 4.90 -16.99
N ILE A 167 11.48 4.73 -15.83
CA ILE A 167 12.16 4.60 -14.54
C ILE A 167 13.13 3.42 -14.52
N MET A 168 12.71 2.24 -14.97
CA MET A 168 13.56 1.03 -14.99
C MET A 168 14.80 1.16 -15.88
N VAL A 169 14.75 1.97 -16.94
CA VAL A 169 15.90 2.24 -17.82
C VAL A 169 16.62 3.54 -17.47
N GLU A 170 16.22 4.21 -16.39
CA GLU A 170 16.79 5.46 -15.90
C GLU A 170 16.76 6.61 -16.95
N ASP A 171 15.77 6.60 -17.85
CA ASP A 171 15.59 7.64 -18.88
C ASP A 171 14.84 8.85 -18.29
N ILE A 172 15.60 9.80 -17.75
CA ILE A 172 15.09 10.99 -17.05
C ILE A 172 14.23 11.87 -17.96
N ASP A 173 14.67 12.11 -19.19
CA ASP A 173 13.95 12.94 -20.15
C ASP A 173 12.55 12.34 -20.43
N LEU A 174 12.48 11.03 -20.60
CA LEU A 174 11.21 10.34 -20.80
C LEU A 174 10.35 10.33 -19.52
N MET A 175 10.96 10.17 -18.34
CA MET A 175 10.24 10.27 -17.06
C MET A 175 9.58 11.64 -16.87
N GLU A 176 10.31 12.73 -17.15
CA GLU A 176 9.77 14.11 -17.07
C GLU A 176 8.58 14.26 -18.03
N ASN A 177 8.74 13.84 -19.28
CA ASN A 177 7.68 13.93 -20.30
C ASN A 177 6.44 13.08 -19.97
N LEU A 178 6.59 12.03 -19.17
CA LEU A 178 5.50 11.16 -18.73
C LEU A 178 4.88 11.59 -17.40
N GLY A 179 5.33 12.70 -16.79
CA GLY A 179 4.67 13.28 -15.61
C GLY A 179 5.12 12.70 -14.27
N ILE A 180 6.37 12.27 -14.15
CA ILE A 180 6.94 11.76 -12.88
C ILE A 180 6.85 12.74 -11.69
N TYR A 181 6.71 14.05 -11.94
CA TYR A 181 6.56 15.05 -10.88
C TYR A 181 5.15 15.10 -10.26
N GLU A 182 4.19 14.40 -10.86
CA GLU A 182 2.77 14.45 -10.45
C GLU A 182 2.35 13.25 -9.59
N ILE A 183 3.27 12.32 -9.35
CA ILE A 183 3.00 11.01 -8.77
C ILE A 183 3.87 10.77 -7.55
N ASP A 184 3.36 9.95 -6.64
CA ASP A 184 4.13 9.30 -5.60
C ASP A 184 4.02 7.76 -5.74
N ALA A 185 4.78 7.02 -4.94
CA ALA A 185 4.79 5.56 -4.98
C ALA A 185 3.38 4.98 -4.73
N GLU A 186 2.65 5.50 -3.73
CA GLU A 186 1.33 5.02 -3.34
C GLU A 186 0.27 5.08 -4.46
N ASP A 187 0.41 5.98 -5.44
CA ASP A 187 -0.51 6.08 -6.57
C ASP A 187 -0.50 4.81 -7.44
N PHE A 188 0.59 4.05 -7.36
CA PHE A 188 0.77 2.79 -8.08
C PHE A 188 0.35 1.55 -7.28
N ALA A 189 -0.14 1.70 -6.04
CA ALA A 189 -0.45 0.55 -5.21
C ALA A 189 -1.53 -0.36 -5.82
N LEU A 190 -2.53 0.20 -6.49
CA LEU A 190 -3.54 -0.60 -7.23
C LEU A 190 -2.98 -1.23 -8.50
N CYS A 191 -2.05 -0.56 -9.19
CA CYS A 191 -1.35 -1.11 -10.34
C CYS A 191 -0.55 -2.36 -9.94
N GLU A 192 0.12 -2.32 -8.79
CA GLU A 192 0.89 -3.43 -8.24
C GLU A 192 0.01 -4.64 -7.91
N VAL A 193 -1.16 -4.41 -7.28
CA VAL A 193 -2.12 -5.47 -6.96
C VAL A 193 -2.55 -6.26 -8.21
N ILE A 194 -2.76 -5.57 -9.32
CA ILE A 194 -3.21 -6.19 -10.58
C ILE A 194 -2.08 -6.68 -11.49
N ASP A 195 -0.82 -6.39 -11.13
CA ASP A 195 0.34 -6.84 -11.91
C ASP A 195 0.46 -8.37 -11.88
N THR A 196 0.60 -8.92 -13.08
CA THR A 196 0.81 -10.35 -13.30
C THR A 196 2.25 -10.77 -13.06
N SER A 197 3.18 -9.81 -13.14
CA SER A 197 4.62 -10.02 -13.04
C SER A 197 5.10 -10.06 -11.58
N LYS A 198 4.27 -9.58 -10.63
CA LYS A 198 4.58 -9.48 -9.19
C LYS A 198 5.82 -8.61 -8.95
N THR A 199 5.85 -7.50 -9.68
CA THR A 199 6.88 -6.47 -9.58
C THR A 199 6.54 -5.56 -8.40
N ASP A 200 7.55 -5.16 -7.62
CA ASP A 200 7.40 -4.12 -6.61
C ASP A 200 7.39 -2.74 -7.30
N ILE A 201 6.22 -2.36 -7.82
CA ILE A 201 6.08 -1.14 -8.63
C ILE A 201 6.28 0.09 -7.75
N GLN A 202 5.77 0.06 -6.51
CA GLN A 202 5.94 1.16 -5.57
C GLN A 202 7.43 1.40 -5.26
N GLU A 203 8.23 0.35 -5.09
CA GLU A 203 9.69 0.48 -4.92
C GLU A 203 10.36 1.07 -6.18
N ILE A 204 10.00 0.60 -7.38
CA ILE A 204 10.53 1.16 -8.64
C ILE A 204 10.25 2.66 -8.72
N VAL A 205 9.01 3.08 -8.47
CA VAL A 205 8.61 4.48 -8.52
C VAL A 205 9.36 5.33 -7.48
N ARG A 206 9.50 4.83 -6.25
CA ARG A 206 10.28 5.48 -5.20
C ARG A 206 11.73 5.70 -5.63
N ASN A 207 12.35 4.70 -6.27
CA ASN A 207 13.72 4.81 -6.79
C ASN A 207 13.82 5.83 -7.93
N GLY A 208 12.82 5.90 -8.82
CA GLY A 208 12.75 6.92 -9.88
C GLY A 208 12.65 8.34 -9.34
N LEU A 209 11.82 8.55 -8.31
CA LEU A 209 11.71 9.85 -7.64
C LEU A 209 13.02 10.25 -6.96
N GLU A 210 13.71 9.31 -6.31
CA GLU A 210 15.02 9.54 -5.71
C GLU A 210 16.10 9.85 -6.75
N LEU A 211 16.08 9.19 -7.92
CA LEU A 211 16.99 9.49 -9.02
C LEU A 211 16.83 10.94 -9.49
N ILE A 212 15.59 11.37 -9.73
CA ILE A 212 15.30 12.75 -10.15
C ILE A 212 15.75 13.76 -9.10
N ARG A 213 15.50 13.49 -7.81
CA ARG A 213 15.97 14.36 -6.72
C ARG A 213 17.48 14.53 -6.73
N LYS A 214 18.24 13.47 -6.98
CA LYS A 214 19.72 13.51 -7.04
C LYS A 214 20.22 14.32 -8.23
N GLU A 215 19.58 14.21 -9.39
CA GLU A 215 19.98 14.91 -10.61
C GLU A 215 19.62 16.40 -10.59
N MET A 216 18.62 16.78 -9.78
CA MET A 216 18.19 18.17 -9.61
C MET A 216 18.85 18.89 -8.41
N SER A 217 19.65 18.20 -7.61
CA SER A 217 20.36 18.75 -6.44
C SER A 217 21.79 19.18 -6.79
#